data_AF-A0A8T9C7D7-F1
#
_entry.id   AF-A0A8T9C7D7-F1
#
_cell.length_a   1.000
_cell.length_b   1.000
_cell.length_c   1.000
_cell.angle_alpha   90.00
_cell.angle_beta   90.00
_cell.angle_gamma   90.00
#
_symmetry.space_group_name_H-M   'P 1'
#
loop_
_entity.id
_entity.type
_entity.pdbx_description
1 polymer ?
#
loop_
_entity_poly.entity_id
_entity_poly.type
_entity_poly.pdbx_seq_one_letter_code
_entity_poly.pdbx_strand_id
1 'polypeptide(L)'
;MQCSWVLVVGFYSFLQETAHQYPTLKENFEFIYPTILSRLQKGDTLLDIGCFLGHDLRRAVFDGAPSDKLYGVDVVDHWTLGYEFFRDSGRFSAKFIECDVLTPNNELQSLYGKIDIICVTSLLHQWEWEGQVVAAKQLVSFSRPGTIVTGHQIGTSDGASKEKSGKDTSFSWMRQDPKTWAEMWDEVGKATGTEWKSDAHLRTFEERGLDKESLTYLGEHARLLEFVVYRIR
;
A
#
# COMPACT_ATOMS: atom_id res chain seq x y z
N MET A 1 3.28 -15.78 14.19
CA MET A 1 3.53 -14.58 13.36
C MET A 1 4.92 -14.70 12.76
N GLN A 2 5.08 -15.44 11.67
CA GLN A 2 6.38 -15.58 11.01
C GLN A 2 6.18 -15.95 9.55
N CYS A 3 5.77 -14.96 8.75
CA CYS A 3 5.89 -14.96 7.29
C CYS A 3 6.08 -13.50 6.85
N SER A 4 7.00 -13.31 5.91
CA SER A 4 7.25 -12.07 5.14
C SER A 4 7.73 -10.80 5.87
N TRP A 5 8.85 -10.86 6.59
CA TRP A 5 9.67 -9.65 6.86
C TRP A 5 10.45 -9.16 5.62
N VAL A 6 10.52 -9.96 4.55
CA VAL A 6 11.37 -9.69 3.37
C VAL A 6 10.71 -8.72 2.36
N LEU A 7 9.41 -8.45 2.48
CA LEU A 7 8.69 -7.53 1.56
C LEU A 7 8.28 -6.20 2.22
N VAL A 8 8.75 -5.92 3.44
CA VAL A 8 8.52 -4.66 4.17
C VAL A 8 9.72 -3.71 4.00
N VAL A 9 10.30 -3.68 2.80
CA VAL A 9 11.30 -2.66 2.43
C VAL A 9 10.60 -1.70 1.47
N GLY A 10 10.39 -0.47 1.94
CA GLY A 10 9.42 0.49 1.42
C GLY A 10 9.56 0.87 -0.06
N PHE A 11 8.42 1.23 -0.65
CA PHE A 11 8.21 1.51 -2.07
C PHE A 11 9.27 2.46 -2.65
N TYR A 12 9.65 3.52 -1.94
CA TYR A 12 10.41 4.61 -2.56
C TYR A 12 11.94 4.54 -2.45
N SER A 13 12.52 3.76 -1.52
CA SER A 13 13.98 3.67 -1.36
C SER A 13 14.56 2.86 -2.51
N PHE A 14 13.87 1.77 -2.85
CA PHE A 14 14.29 0.88 -3.91
C PHE A 14 14.11 1.51 -5.30
N LEU A 15 13.11 2.38 -5.48
CA LEU A 15 12.83 3.07 -6.75
C LEU A 15 13.87 4.13 -7.14
N GLN A 16 14.54 4.79 -6.18
CA GLN A 16 15.58 5.78 -6.52
C GLN A 16 16.99 5.21 -6.65
N GLU A 17 17.38 4.23 -5.83
CA GLU A 17 18.71 3.62 -5.96
C GLU A 17 18.85 2.88 -7.31
N THR A 18 17.80 2.17 -7.75
CA THR A 18 17.77 1.53 -9.07
C THR A 18 17.67 2.52 -10.22
N ALA A 19 16.93 3.64 -10.07
CA ALA A 19 16.84 4.68 -11.09
C ALA A 19 18.14 5.47 -11.30
N HIS A 20 19.01 5.59 -10.28
CA HIS A 20 20.37 6.11 -10.44
C HIS A 20 21.29 5.11 -11.17
N GLN A 21 21.06 3.82 -10.97
CA GLN A 21 21.91 2.74 -11.50
C GLN A 21 21.55 2.33 -12.95
N TYR A 22 20.30 2.55 -13.38
CA TYR A 22 19.80 2.14 -14.70
C TYR A 22 19.00 3.27 -15.38
N PRO A 23 19.67 4.23 -16.07
CA PRO A 23 19.02 5.40 -16.65
C PRO A 23 17.98 5.09 -17.74
N THR A 24 17.97 3.89 -18.33
CA THR A 24 16.97 3.42 -19.30
C THR A 24 15.66 2.95 -18.66
N LEU A 25 15.59 2.78 -17.33
CA LEU A 25 14.34 2.54 -16.59
C LEU A 25 13.54 3.82 -16.33
N LYS A 26 14.09 5.01 -16.64
CA LYS A 26 13.39 6.30 -16.51
C LYS A 26 12.17 6.45 -17.42
N GLU A 27 12.07 5.66 -18.49
CA GLU A 27 11.12 5.97 -19.56
C GLU A 27 9.77 5.23 -19.51
N ASN A 28 9.49 4.39 -18.52
CA ASN A 28 8.14 3.81 -18.41
C ASN A 28 7.70 3.62 -16.94
N PHE A 29 6.70 4.40 -16.52
CA PHE A 29 5.97 4.41 -15.23
C PHE A 29 6.30 5.52 -14.20
N GLU A 30 6.12 6.79 -14.59
CA GLU A 30 5.50 7.79 -13.71
C GLU A 30 3.98 7.51 -13.64
N PHE A 31 3.49 6.85 -12.60
CA PHE A 31 2.05 6.83 -12.35
C PHE A 31 1.75 7.11 -10.87
N ILE A 32 0.74 7.95 -10.68
CA ILE A 32 0.18 8.51 -9.45
C ILE A 32 1.09 9.29 -8.49
N TYR A 33 2.38 8.97 -8.31
CA TYR A 33 3.18 9.66 -7.29
C TYR A 33 3.36 11.17 -7.50
N PRO A 34 3.72 11.67 -8.70
CA PRO A 34 3.77 13.13 -8.93
C PRO A 34 2.44 13.82 -8.64
N THR A 35 1.32 13.14 -8.94
CA THR A 35 -0.03 13.61 -8.60
C THR A 35 -0.25 13.64 -7.09
N ILE A 36 0.11 12.59 -6.37
CA ILE A 36 0.04 12.51 -4.90
C ILE A 36 0.86 13.64 -4.28
N LEU A 37 2.13 13.78 -4.65
CA LEU A 37 3.01 14.81 -4.13
C LEU A 37 2.43 16.22 -4.37
N SER A 38 1.94 16.49 -5.58
CA SER A 38 1.29 17.78 -5.90
C SER A 38 0.03 18.02 -5.07
N ARG A 39 -0.78 16.98 -4.80
CA ARG A 39 -1.97 17.06 -3.94
C ARG A 39 -1.59 17.34 -2.48
N LEU A 40 -0.58 16.65 -1.95
CA LEU A 40 -0.08 16.87 -0.58
C LEU A 40 0.46 18.30 -0.41
N GLN A 41 1.22 18.80 -1.38
CA GLN A 41 1.70 20.18 -1.40
C GLN A 41 0.56 21.22 -1.43
N LYS A 42 -0.61 20.84 -1.96
CA LYS A 42 -1.85 21.66 -1.96
C LYS A 42 -2.70 21.47 -0.71
N GLY A 43 -2.28 20.61 0.22
CA GLY A 43 -2.90 20.45 1.53
C GLY A 43 -3.86 19.27 1.67
N ASP A 44 -3.84 18.32 0.73
CA ASP A 44 -4.55 17.05 0.89
C ASP A 44 -3.93 16.19 2.00
N THR A 45 -4.74 15.30 2.58
CA THR A 45 -4.33 14.37 3.64
C THR A 45 -3.93 13.00 3.09
N LEU A 46 -3.00 12.33 3.76
CA LEU A 46 -2.60 10.96 3.41
C LEU A 46 -2.56 10.04 4.63
N LEU A 47 -3.14 8.86 4.47
CA LEU A 47 -3.07 7.75 5.44
C LEU A 47 -2.30 6.57 4.82
N ASP A 48 -1.20 6.18 5.45
CA ASP A 48 -0.41 4.99 5.08
C ASP A 48 -0.74 3.83 6.02
N ILE A 49 -1.27 2.73 5.48
CA ILE A 49 -1.78 1.59 6.23
C ILE A 49 -0.80 0.42 6.15
N GLY A 50 -0.36 -0.05 7.32
CA GLY A 50 0.79 -0.95 7.43
C GLY A 50 2.09 -0.16 7.24
N CYS A 51 2.18 1.02 7.85
CA CYS A 51 3.25 1.97 7.56
C CYS A 51 4.63 1.54 8.08
N PHE A 52 4.70 0.57 9.00
CA PHE A 52 5.94 0.11 9.63
C PHE A 52 6.80 1.27 10.16
N LEU A 53 7.95 1.55 9.55
CA LEU A 53 8.86 2.65 9.89
C LEU A 53 8.45 4.01 9.31
N GLY A 54 7.29 4.14 8.66
CA GLY A 54 6.86 5.36 7.98
C GLY A 54 7.75 5.78 6.80
N HIS A 55 8.39 4.81 6.14
CA HIS A 55 9.35 5.06 5.06
C HIS A 55 8.73 5.90 3.93
N ASP A 56 7.54 5.52 3.48
CA ASP A 56 6.88 6.16 2.34
C ASP A 56 6.40 7.59 2.67
N LEU A 57 5.99 7.81 3.91
CA LEU A 57 5.66 9.13 4.44
C LEU A 57 6.88 10.04 4.53
N ARG A 58 7.99 9.52 5.05
CA ARG A 58 9.27 10.25 5.13
C ARG A 58 9.82 10.59 3.75
N ARG A 59 9.63 9.69 2.78
CA ARG A 59 9.93 10.00 1.39
C ARG A 59 9.12 11.18 0.89
N ALA A 60 7.79 11.17 1.07
CA ALA A 60 6.94 12.28 0.62
C ALA A 60 7.39 13.61 1.23
N VAL A 61 7.76 13.62 2.51
CA VAL A 61 8.31 14.81 3.19
C VAL A 61 9.65 15.24 2.60
N PHE A 62 10.56 14.29 2.34
CA PHE A 62 11.83 14.57 1.68
C PHE A 62 11.65 15.22 0.31
N ASP A 63 10.63 14.80 -0.45
CA ASP A 63 10.27 15.35 -1.76
C ASP A 63 9.42 16.64 -1.68
N GLY A 64 9.19 17.17 -0.47
CA GLY A 64 8.58 18.48 -0.24
C GLY A 64 7.11 18.47 0.14
N ALA A 65 6.52 17.33 0.52
CA ALA A 65 5.20 17.30 1.15
C ALA A 65 5.25 17.85 2.59
N PRO A 66 4.23 18.59 3.04
CA PRO A 66 4.11 18.96 4.45
C PRO A 66 3.79 17.72 5.29
N SER A 67 4.37 17.63 6.50
CA SER A 67 4.25 16.46 7.36
C SER A 67 3.04 16.47 8.30
N ASP A 68 2.38 17.61 8.49
CA ASP A 68 1.30 17.83 9.47
C ASP A 68 -0.04 17.18 9.07
N LYS A 69 -0.16 16.73 7.82
CA LYS A 69 -1.34 16.06 7.25
C LYS A 69 -1.10 14.62 6.83
N LEU A 70 0.01 14.05 7.30
CA LEU A 70 0.39 12.67 7.06
C LEU A 70 0.09 11.81 8.29
N TYR A 71 -0.52 10.66 8.05
CA TYR A 71 -0.91 9.70 9.07
C TYR A 71 -0.32 8.33 8.70
N GLY A 72 0.31 7.67 9.66
CA GLY A 72 0.73 6.26 9.54
C GLY A 72 -0.04 5.42 10.54
N VAL A 73 -0.51 4.25 10.10
CA VAL A 73 -1.13 3.26 10.99
C VAL A 73 -0.45 1.91 10.83
N ASP A 74 -0.13 1.27 11.95
CA ASP A 74 0.39 -0.09 12.00
C ASP A 74 -0.06 -0.77 13.29
N VAL A 75 -0.09 -2.10 13.29
CA VAL A 75 -0.46 -2.92 14.44
C VAL A 75 0.61 -2.94 15.53
N VAL A 76 1.86 -2.61 15.18
CA VAL A 76 3.00 -2.58 16.10
C VAL A 76 3.80 -1.30 15.90
N ASP A 77 4.12 -0.62 17.00
CA ASP A 77 4.98 0.57 16.98
C ASP A 77 6.42 0.24 16.54
N HIS A 78 6.69 0.46 15.26
CA HIS A 78 8.04 0.59 14.72
C HIS A 78 8.40 2.06 14.43
N TRP A 79 7.49 2.98 14.72
CA TRP A 79 7.64 4.39 14.42
C TRP A 79 8.83 5.01 15.16
N THR A 80 9.04 4.60 16.42
CA THR A 80 10.19 4.99 17.24
C THR A 80 11.51 4.58 16.58
N LEU A 81 11.62 3.33 16.09
CA LEU A 81 12.79 2.86 15.34
C LEU A 81 12.99 3.65 14.04
N GLY A 82 11.90 4.07 13.39
CA GLY A 82 11.94 4.97 12.24
C GLY A 82 12.69 6.27 12.55
N TYR A 83 12.43 6.91 13.70
CA TYR A 83 13.14 8.13 14.09
C TYR A 83 14.65 7.91 14.28
N GLU A 84 15.06 6.76 14.80
CA GLU A 84 16.48 6.41 14.95
C GLU A 84 17.14 6.15 13.59
N PHE A 85 16.47 5.39 12.73
CA PHE A 85 16.97 5.02 11.40
C PHE A 85 17.15 6.24 10.49
N PHE A 86 16.13 7.12 10.42
CA PHE A 86 16.15 8.32 9.56
C PHE A 86 16.72 9.56 10.26
N ARG A 87 16.99 9.50 11.57
CA ARG A 87 17.51 10.61 12.39
C ARG A 87 16.68 11.88 12.24
N ASP A 88 15.36 11.78 12.43
CA ASP A 88 14.41 12.83 12.04
C ASP A 88 13.36 13.24 13.09
N SER A 89 13.59 12.90 14.37
CA SER A 89 12.69 13.20 15.50
C SER A 89 12.28 14.67 15.66
N GLY A 90 13.06 15.63 15.17
CA GLY A 90 12.74 17.07 15.22
C GLY A 90 12.19 17.68 13.93
N ARG A 91 12.07 16.89 12.84
CA ARG A 91 11.73 17.40 11.49
C ARG A 91 10.60 16.64 10.80
N PHE A 92 10.26 15.44 11.26
CA PHE A 92 9.16 14.65 10.74
C PHE A 92 8.00 14.66 11.74
N SER A 93 6.91 15.34 11.39
CA SER A 93 5.76 15.58 12.29
C SER A 93 4.50 14.80 11.92
N ALA A 94 4.63 13.75 11.10
CA ALA A 94 3.50 12.89 10.74
C ALA A 94 2.98 12.17 11.99
N LYS A 95 1.67 11.90 12.01
CA LYS A 95 1.02 11.26 13.15
C LYS A 95 1.00 9.75 12.99
N PHE A 96 1.60 9.04 13.94
CA PHE A 96 1.46 7.59 14.05
C PHE A 96 0.25 7.20 14.90
N ILE A 97 -0.44 6.13 14.50
CA ILE A 97 -1.55 5.53 15.22
C ILE A 97 -1.28 4.02 15.32
N GLU A 98 -1.02 3.52 16.52
CA GLU A 98 -0.91 2.07 16.75
C GLU A 98 -2.32 1.46 16.80
N CYS A 99 -2.69 0.71 15.76
CA CYS A 99 -4.02 0.14 15.63
C CYS A 99 -4.06 -0.98 14.59
N ASP A 100 -4.85 -2.01 14.86
CA ASP A 100 -5.33 -2.92 13.82
C ASP A 100 -6.41 -2.20 13.00
N VAL A 101 -6.16 -2.08 11.69
CA VAL A 101 -7.08 -1.39 10.77
C VAL A 101 -8.44 -2.07 10.74
N LEU A 102 -8.51 -3.40 10.91
CA LEU A 102 -9.77 -4.16 10.90
C LEU A 102 -10.57 -4.03 12.21
N THR A 103 -9.94 -3.55 13.27
CA THR A 103 -10.59 -3.28 14.57
C THR A 103 -10.25 -1.86 15.06
N PRO A 104 -10.73 -0.83 14.33
CA PRO A 104 -10.26 0.55 14.47
C PRO A 104 -10.65 1.14 15.83
N ASN A 105 -9.67 1.70 16.55
CA ASN A 105 -9.87 2.43 17.79
C ASN A 105 -10.40 3.87 17.53
N ASN A 106 -10.77 4.60 18.59
CA ASN A 106 -11.33 5.96 18.47
C ASN A 106 -10.41 6.94 17.73
N GLU A 107 -9.10 6.76 17.83
CA GLU A 107 -8.13 7.64 17.18
C GLU A 107 -8.12 7.43 15.67
N LEU A 108 -8.08 6.17 15.20
CA LEU A 108 -8.18 5.85 13.78
C LEU A 108 -9.57 6.21 13.21
N GLN A 109 -10.65 5.95 13.96
CA GLN A 109 -12.02 6.34 13.59
C GLN A 109 -12.17 7.85 13.42
N SER A 110 -11.35 8.67 14.10
CA SER A 110 -11.37 10.12 13.93
C SER A 110 -11.04 10.57 12.50
N LEU A 111 -10.45 9.70 11.67
CA LEU A 111 -10.10 9.94 10.26
C LEU A 111 -11.22 9.56 9.27
N TYR A 112 -12.34 9.00 9.73
CA TYR A 112 -13.45 8.62 8.86
C TYR A 112 -13.97 9.78 8.01
N GLY A 113 -14.10 9.55 6.71
CA GLY A 113 -14.56 10.52 5.72
C GLY A 113 -13.61 11.71 5.47
N LYS A 114 -12.36 11.67 5.95
CA LYS A 114 -11.43 12.83 5.94
C LYS A 114 -10.17 12.62 5.12
N ILE A 115 -9.92 11.42 4.59
CA ILE A 115 -8.66 11.09 3.92
C ILE A 115 -8.77 11.26 2.41
N ASP A 116 -7.84 12.02 1.82
CA ASP A 116 -7.77 12.25 0.38
C ASP A 116 -6.96 11.17 -0.36
N ILE A 117 -5.91 10.67 0.27
CA ILE A 117 -5.03 9.64 -0.31
C ILE A 117 -4.82 8.54 0.73
N ILE A 118 -5.10 7.29 0.35
CA ILE A 118 -4.87 6.11 1.18
C ILE A 118 -3.79 5.27 0.49
N CYS A 119 -2.65 5.12 1.13
CA CYS A 119 -1.62 4.18 0.73
C CYS A 119 -1.83 2.86 1.46
N VAL A 120 -1.79 1.75 0.72
CA VAL A 120 -1.87 0.40 1.27
C VAL A 120 -0.91 -0.50 0.49
N THR A 121 0.27 -0.71 1.05
CA THR A 121 1.37 -1.41 0.38
C THR A 121 1.65 -2.74 1.06
N SER A 122 1.81 -3.81 0.28
CA SER A 122 2.14 -5.16 0.76
C SER A 122 1.25 -5.68 1.90
N LEU A 123 -0.04 -5.30 1.90
CA LEU A 123 -0.96 -5.62 2.99
C LEU A 123 -2.10 -6.56 2.58
N LEU A 124 -2.92 -6.20 1.59
CA LEU A 124 -4.20 -6.90 1.34
C LEU A 124 -3.99 -8.37 0.94
N HIS A 125 -2.96 -8.66 0.14
CA HIS A 125 -2.61 -10.03 -0.27
C HIS A 125 -2.29 -11.00 0.89
N GLN A 126 -2.15 -10.52 2.13
CA GLN A 126 -1.96 -11.36 3.32
C GLN A 126 -3.25 -12.07 3.77
N TRP A 127 -4.42 -11.66 3.25
CA TRP A 127 -5.70 -12.30 3.54
C TRP A 127 -6.25 -13.09 2.34
N GLU A 128 -7.23 -13.96 2.59
CA GLU A 128 -8.10 -14.51 1.53
C GLU A 128 -9.12 -13.46 1.04
N TRP A 129 -9.94 -13.83 0.04
CA TRP A 129 -10.93 -12.94 -0.59
C TRP A 129 -11.79 -12.19 0.41
N GLU A 130 -12.42 -12.90 1.35
CA GLU A 130 -13.33 -12.31 2.33
C GLU A 130 -12.61 -11.28 3.22
N GLY A 131 -11.37 -11.57 3.64
CA GLY A 131 -10.56 -10.65 4.42
C GLY A 131 -10.12 -9.43 3.60
N GLN A 132 -9.78 -9.61 2.34
CA GLN A 132 -9.46 -8.51 1.42
C GLN A 132 -10.65 -7.58 1.20
N VAL A 133 -11.86 -8.13 1.03
CA VAL A 133 -13.11 -7.36 0.93
C VAL A 133 -13.39 -6.60 2.23
N VAL A 134 -13.23 -7.23 3.40
CA VAL A 134 -13.41 -6.55 4.71
C VAL A 134 -12.42 -5.41 4.87
N ALA A 135 -11.14 -5.65 4.57
CA ALA A 135 -10.10 -4.62 4.61
C ALA A 135 -10.39 -3.48 3.63
N ALA A 136 -10.79 -3.78 2.39
CA ALA A 136 -11.15 -2.76 1.39
C ALA A 136 -12.37 -1.93 1.83
N LYS A 137 -13.40 -2.54 2.43
CA LYS A 137 -14.54 -1.82 3.04
C LYS A 137 -14.08 -0.89 4.15
N GLN A 138 -13.09 -1.31 4.94
CA GLN A 138 -12.50 -0.45 5.95
C GLN A 138 -11.78 0.76 5.31
N LEU A 139 -11.11 0.60 4.17
CA LEU A 139 -10.56 1.73 3.40
C LEU A 139 -11.66 2.72 2.97
N VAL A 140 -12.83 2.22 2.56
CA VAL A 140 -13.99 3.06 2.20
C VAL A 140 -14.38 3.98 3.36
N SER A 141 -14.32 3.51 4.61
CA SER A 141 -14.73 4.32 5.79
C SER A 141 -13.86 5.58 6.00
N PHE A 142 -12.59 5.56 5.60
CA PHE A 142 -11.70 6.72 5.67
C PHE A 142 -11.89 7.69 4.50
N SER A 143 -12.45 7.20 3.40
CA SER A 143 -12.52 7.91 2.12
C SER A 143 -13.70 8.87 2.01
N ARG A 144 -13.63 9.74 1.01
CA ARG A 144 -14.69 10.64 0.50
C ARG A 144 -14.65 10.68 -1.04
N PRO A 145 -15.67 11.20 -1.73
CA PRO A 145 -15.59 11.39 -3.18
C PRO A 145 -14.31 12.13 -3.58
N GLY A 146 -13.56 11.60 -4.56
CA GLY A 146 -12.25 12.11 -4.98
C GLY A 146 -11.04 11.51 -4.23
N THR A 147 -11.26 10.65 -3.23
CA THR A 147 -10.18 9.90 -2.57
C THR A 147 -9.49 8.97 -3.57
N ILE A 148 -8.16 8.89 -3.47
CA ILE A 148 -7.33 7.91 -4.15
C ILE A 148 -6.93 6.82 -3.15
N VAL A 149 -7.08 5.56 -3.52
CA VAL A 149 -6.44 4.41 -2.84
C VAL A 149 -5.35 3.89 -3.76
N THR A 150 -4.13 3.72 -3.28
CA THR A 150 -3.01 3.30 -4.12
C THR A 150 -2.04 2.42 -3.35
N GLY A 151 -1.24 1.64 -4.08
CA GLY A 151 -0.18 0.85 -3.50
C GLY A 151 0.32 -0.20 -4.47
N HIS A 152 1.06 -1.14 -3.92
CA HIS A 152 1.45 -2.35 -4.62
C HIS A 152 1.47 -3.53 -3.65
N GLN A 153 1.40 -4.74 -4.19
CA GLN A 153 1.50 -5.96 -3.42
C GLN A 153 1.90 -7.13 -4.29
N ILE A 154 2.11 -8.30 -3.69
CA ILE A 154 2.31 -9.51 -4.49
C ILE A 154 0.98 -9.89 -5.16
N GLY A 155 1.00 -9.86 -6.49
CA GLY A 155 -0.04 -10.38 -7.36
C GLY A 155 0.39 -11.68 -8.03
N THR A 156 -0.47 -12.15 -8.93
CA THR A 156 -0.22 -13.36 -9.71
C THR A 156 -0.59 -13.12 -11.18
N SER A 157 0.14 -13.74 -12.10
CA SER A 157 -0.22 -13.76 -13.52
C SER A 157 -1.25 -14.85 -13.87
N ASP A 158 -1.75 -15.59 -12.87
CA ASP A 158 -2.64 -16.75 -13.03
C ASP A 158 -4.04 -16.49 -12.43
N GLY A 159 -4.61 -15.29 -12.65
CA GLY A 159 -5.94 -14.94 -12.16
C GLY A 159 -5.98 -14.62 -10.66
N ALA A 160 -6.90 -15.26 -9.92
CA ALA A 160 -6.83 -15.32 -8.47
C ALA A 160 -6.26 -16.68 -8.05
N SER A 161 -5.08 -16.67 -7.43
CA SER A 161 -4.45 -17.88 -6.91
C SER A 161 -4.52 -17.87 -5.39
N LYS A 162 -5.21 -18.85 -4.82
CA LYS A 162 -5.08 -19.18 -3.40
C LYS A 162 -3.79 -19.95 -3.19
N GLU A 163 -2.96 -19.46 -2.27
CA GLU A 163 -1.72 -20.12 -1.92
C GLU A 163 -1.78 -20.54 -0.46
N LYS A 164 -1.33 -21.76 -0.17
CA LYS A 164 -1.24 -22.27 1.20
C LYS A 164 0.15 -21.99 1.73
N SER A 165 0.25 -21.39 2.90
CA SER A 165 1.54 -21.26 3.59
C SER A 165 1.93 -22.58 4.27
N GLY A 166 3.08 -23.14 3.91
CA GLY A 166 3.73 -24.22 4.66
C GLY A 166 2.97 -25.56 4.73
N LYS A 167 3.42 -26.44 5.63
CA LYS A 167 2.76 -27.74 5.91
C LYS A 167 1.54 -27.62 6.83
N ASP A 168 1.35 -26.46 7.44
CA ASP A 168 0.32 -26.17 8.42
C ASP A 168 -0.80 -25.38 7.72
N THR A 169 -1.95 -26.01 7.51
CA THR A 169 -3.06 -25.49 6.69
C THR A 169 -3.82 -24.31 7.31
N SER A 170 -3.27 -23.71 8.36
CA SER A 170 -3.93 -22.68 9.19
C SER A 170 -3.78 -21.25 8.66
N PHE A 171 -2.84 -20.99 7.75
CA PHE A 171 -2.63 -19.67 7.14
C PHE A 171 -2.78 -19.74 5.62
N SER A 172 -3.89 -19.19 5.12
CA SER A 172 -4.19 -19.06 3.71
C SER A 172 -4.14 -17.60 3.29
N TRP A 173 -3.62 -17.34 2.10
CA TRP A 173 -3.48 -16.02 1.52
C TRP A 173 -3.83 -16.08 0.04
N MET A 174 -4.22 -14.96 -0.55
CA MET A 174 -4.67 -14.91 -1.93
C MET A 174 -4.03 -13.76 -2.68
N ARG A 175 -3.47 -14.10 -3.84
CA ARG A 175 -2.97 -13.13 -4.80
C ARG A 175 -4.01 -12.85 -5.85
N GLN A 176 -3.97 -11.63 -6.36
CA GLN A 176 -4.88 -11.15 -7.38
C GLN A 176 -4.12 -10.75 -8.64
N ASP A 177 -4.80 -10.82 -9.76
CA ASP A 177 -4.43 -10.14 -11.00
C ASP A 177 -5.26 -8.84 -11.13
N PRO A 178 -5.05 -8.02 -12.18
CA PRO A 178 -5.82 -6.80 -12.39
C PRO A 178 -7.33 -7.03 -12.54
N LYS A 179 -7.75 -8.17 -13.09
CA LYS A 179 -9.16 -8.48 -13.31
C LYS A 179 -9.85 -8.75 -11.98
N THR A 180 -9.31 -9.67 -11.18
CA THR A 180 -9.90 -10.01 -9.88
C THR A 180 -9.82 -8.84 -8.91
N TRP A 181 -8.78 -8.01 -9.03
CA TRP A 181 -8.66 -6.76 -8.28
C TRP A 181 -9.82 -5.80 -8.57
N ALA A 182 -10.18 -5.62 -9.84
CA ALA A 182 -11.35 -4.82 -10.22
C ALA A 182 -12.66 -5.43 -9.70
N GLU A 183 -12.83 -6.76 -9.81
CA GLU A 183 -14.01 -7.47 -9.30
C GLU A 183 -14.21 -7.28 -7.79
N MET A 184 -13.13 -7.28 -7.01
CA MET A 184 -13.18 -7.01 -5.56
C MET A 184 -13.69 -5.59 -5.28
N TRP A 185 -13.20 -4.58 -6.01
CA TRP A 185 -13.65 -3.20 -5.83
C TRP A 185 -15.09 -2.98 -6.29
N ASP A 186 -15.57 -3.71 -7.28
CA ASP A 186 -16.99 -3.74 -7.66
C ASP A 186 -17.87 -4.32 -6.53
N GLU A 187 -17.42 -5.41 -5.89
CA GLU A 187 -18.10 -5.99 -4.73
C GLU A 187 -18.15 -5.01 -3.55
N VAL A 188 -17.02 -4.37 -3.25
CA VAL A 188 -16.90 -3.35 -2.19
C VAL A 188 -17.81 -2.16 -2.47
N GLY A 189 -17.85 -1.67 -3.70
CA GLY A 189 -18.73 -0.58 -4.13
C GLY A 189 -20.20 -0.91 -3.90
N LYS A 190 -20.66 -2.08 -4.38
CA LYS A 190 -22.04 -2.57 -4.16
C LYS A 190 -22.39 -2.66 -2.68
N ALA A 191 -21.49 -3.22 -1.87
CA ALA A 191 -21.74 -3.45 -0.45
C ALA A 191 -21.73 -2.16 0.40
N THR A 192 -21.07 -1.10 -0.06
CA THR A 192 -20.93 0.17 0.68
C THR A 192 -21.73 1.31 0.08
N GLY A 193 -22.40 1.08 -1.06
CA GLY A 193 -23.15 2.12 -1.78
C GLY A 193 -22.26 3.18 -2.43
N THR A 194 -20.98 2.87 -2.69
CA THR A 194 -19.99 3.76 -3.29
C THR A 194 -19.64 3.31 -4.71
N GLU A 195 -18.97 4.17 -5.47
CA GLU A 195 -18.53 3.87 -6.84
C GLU A 195 -17.03 4.10 -6.96
N TRP A 196 -16.33 3.13 -7.57
CA TRP A 196 -14.88 3.12 -7.67
C TRP A 196 -14.43 2.84 -9.10
N LYS A 197 -13.41 3.56 -9.55
CA LYS A 197 -12.67 3.23 -10.78
C LYS A 197 -11.34 2.61 -10.39
N SER A 198 -11.15 1.35 -10.71
CA SER A 198 -9.89 0.61 -10.45
C SER A 198 -9.01 0.60 -11.70
N ASP A 199 -7.71 0.85 -11.51
CA ASP A 199 -6.66 0.70 -12.52
C ASP A 199 -5.51 -0.08 -11.88
N ALA A 200 -5.11 -1.19 -12.48
CA ALA A 200 -4.10 -2.08 -11.92
C ALA A 200 -3.30 -2.80 -13.01
N HIS A 201 -2.03 -3.05 -12.72
CA HIS A 201 -1.11 -3.70 -13.65
C HIS A 201 -0.17 -4.65 -12.92
N LEU A 202 0.24 -5.70 -13.63
CA LEU A 202 1.31 -6.59 -13.17
C LEU A 202 2.65 -6.11 -13.71
N ARG A 203 3.67 -6.16 -12.86
CA ARG A 203 5.08 -6.03 -13.20
C ARG A 203 5.82 -7.31 -12.82
N THR A 204 6.81 -7.65 -13.62
CA THR A 204 7.89 -8.52 -13.19
C THR A 204 8.70 -7.84 -12.08
N PHE A 205 9.38 -8.64 -11.27
CA PHE A 205 10.26 -8.11 -10.22
C PHE A 205 11.45 -7.39 -10.85
N GLU A 206 11.96 -7.91 -11.95
CA GLU A 206 13.05 -7.35 -12.75
C GLU A 206 12.72 -5.95 -13.29
N GLU A 207 11.49 -5.71 -13.77
CA GLU A 207 11.00 -4.35 -14.18
C GLU A 207 10.97 -3.34 -13.02
N ARG A 208 11.10 -3.83 -11.78
CA ARG A 208 11.18 -3.02 -10.57
C ARG A 208 12.56 -3.05 -9.93
N GLY A 209 13.55 -3.60 -10.64
CA GLY A 209 14.93 -3.74 -10.19
C GLY A 209 15.12 -4.76 -9.07
N LEU A 210 14.09 -5.54 -8.75
CA LEU A 210 14.15 -6.55 -7.69
C LEU A 210 14.82 -7.80 -8.25
N ASP A 211 15.73 -8.37 -7.46
CA ASP A 211 16.40 -9.60 -7.83
C ASP A 211 15.41 -10.78 -7.82
N LYS A 212 15.16 -11.33 -9.01
CA LYS A 212 14.27 -12.48 -9.19
C LYS A 212 14.74 -13.69 -8.38
N GLU A 213 16.05 -13.92 -8.26
CA GLU A 213 16.59 -15.09 -7.57
C GLU A 213 16.20 -15.06 -6.09
N SER A 214 16.29 -13.88 -5.46
CA SER A 214 15.84 -13.66 -4.08
C SER A 214 14.33 -13.85 -3.86
N LEU A 215 13.51 -13.82 -4.92
CA LEU A 215 12.04 -13.89 -4.87
C LEU A 215 11.45 -15.18 -5.43
N THR A 216 12.29 -16.14 -5.81
CA THR A 216 11.87 -17.47 -6.32
C THR A 216 10.91 -18.21 -5.39
N TYR A 217 11.04 -18.01 -4.08
CA TYR A 217 10.16 -18.61 -3.06
C TYR A 217 8.68 -18.16 -3.18
N LEU A 218 8.39 -17.07 -3.90
CA LEU A 218 7.02 -16.62 -4.17
C LEU A 218 6.34 -17.44 -5.26
N GLY A 219 7.08 -18.26 -6.03
CA GLY A 219 6.55 -19.09 -7.10
C GLY A 219 6.54 -18.41 -8.47
N GLU A 220 6.42 -19.22 -9.53
CA GLU A 220 6.63 -18.80 -10.93
C GLU A 220 5.69 -17.70 -11.42
N HIS A 221 4.43 -17.72 -10.97
CA HIS A 221 3.40 -16.76 -11.36
C HIS A 221 3.41 -15.48 -10.53
N ALA A 222 4.28 -15.38 -9.51
CA ALA A 222 4.37 -14.20 -8.67
C ALA A 222 4.76 -12.96 -9.48
N ARG A 223 4.01 -11.88 -9.31
CA ARG A 223 4.25 -10.58 -9.93
C ARG A 223 4.05 -9.50 -8.90
N LEU A 224 4.52 -8.29 -9.17
CA LEU A 224 4.12 -7.11 -8.42
C LEU A 224 2.81 -6.59 -9.03
N LEU A 225 1.72 -6.61 -8.26
CA LEU A 225 0.47 -5.95 -8.61
C LEU A 225 0.54 -4.51 -8.11
N GLU A 226 0.53 -3.56 -9.01
CA GLU A 226 0.42 -2.13 -8.72
C GLU A 226 -0.97 -1.65 -9.03
N PHE A 227 -1.51 -0.75 -8.22
CA PHE A 227 -2.88 -0.30 -8.39
C PHE A 227 -3.11 1.14 -7.94
N VAL A 228 -4.10 1.74 -8.58
CA VAL A 228 -4.72 3.00 -8.17
C VAL A 228 -6.23 2.85 -8.31
N VAL A 229 -6.97 3.24 -7.28
CA VAL A 229 -8.42 3.16 -7.24
C VAL A 229 -8.98 4.51 -6.84
N TYR A 230 -9.88 5.04 -7.65
CA TYR A 230 -10.46 6.38 -7.45
C TYR A 230 -11.89 6.25 -6.96
N ARG A 231 -12.21 6.94 -5.86
CA ARG A 231 -13.60 7.06 -5.41
C ARG A 231 -14.33 8.09 -6.26
N ILE A 232 -15.35 7.65 -6.98
CA ILE A 232 -16.20 8.50 -7.82
C ILE A 232 -17.37 9.07 -7.01
N ARG A 233 -18.00 8.24 -6.17
CA ARG A 233 -19.16 8.58 -5.32
C ARG A 233 -19.03 8.00 -3.91
#